data_AF-A0A919ZSI4-F1
#
_entry.id   AF-A0A919ZSI4-F1
#
_cell.length_a   1.000
_cell.length_b   1.000
_cell.length_c   1.000
_cell.angle_alpha   90.00
_cell.angle_beta   90.00
_cell.angle_gamma   90.00
#
_symmetry.space_group_name_H-M   'P 1'
#
loop_
_entity.id
_entity.type
_entity.pdbx_description
1 polymer ?
#
loop_
_entity_poly.entity_id
_entity_poly.type
_entity_poly.pdbx_seq_one_letter_code
_entity_poly.pdbx_strand_id
1 'polypeptide(L)'
;MIVKNQKIHPYFYGTSFALLNYEIFEKLSLSIFDFVINYLFPISLVSGVFASMMIGHWFLVDPTISKEGMKKIAITSTIQSLILTPLVFFEFIGQDIENIFKNVILILFLSTAILSFASYKSLGEKSYTGVMASTGLSYLSLIVSLGASGGLLLLS
;
A
#
# COMPACT_ATOMS: atom_id res chain seq x y z
N MET A 1 -29.97 -35.58 1.45
CA MET A 1 -30.17 -35.70 2.91
C MET A 1 -29.07 -35.02 3.77
N ILE A 2 -28.26 -34.10 3.22
CA ILE A 2 -27.12 -33.46 3.95
C ILE A 2 -27.40 -31.99 4.34
N VAL A 3 -28.42 -31.37 3.75
CA VAL A 3 -28.64 -29.89 3.78
C VAL A 3 -29.38 -29.37 5.02
N LYS A 4 -29.86 -30.24 5.93
CA LYS A 4 -30.70 -29.79 7.07
C LYS A 4 -29.92 -29.39 8.33
N ASN A 5 -28.59 -29.56 8.33
CA ASN A 5 -27.78 -29.34 9.52
C ASN A 5 -27.22 -27.90 9.53
N GLN A 6 -27.71 -27.05 10.44
CA GLN A 6 -27.38 -25.61 10.50
C GLN A 6 -25.87 -25.32 10.62
N LYS A 7 -25.09 -26.26 11.18
CA LYS A 7 -23.63 -26.14 11.29
C LYS A 7 -22.88 -26.31 9.96
N ILE A 8 -23.49 -26.90 8.93
CA ILE A 8 -22.85 -27.25 7.65
C ILE A 8 -23.01 -26.11 6.61
N HIS A 9 -24.05 -25.28 6.75
CA HIS A 9 -24.28 -24.11 5.90
C HIS A 9 -23.08 -23.15 5.75
N PRO A 10 -22.40 -22.71 6.83
CA PRO A 10 -21.27 -21.78 6.68
C PRO A 10 -20.10 -22.38 5.88
N TYR A 11 -19.87 -23.69 6.00
CA TYR A 11 -18.83 -24.37 5.23
C TYR A 11 -19.20 -24.44 3.74
N PHE A 12 -20.46 -24.72 3.41
CA PHE A 12 -20.92 -24.73 2.01
C PHE A 12 -20.85 -23.36 1.34
N TYR A 13 -21.24 -22.30 2.05
CA TYR A 13 -21.08 -20.93 1.55
C TYR A 13 -19.61 -20.56 1.38
N GLY A 14 -18.76 -20.93 2.35
CA GLY A 14 -17.31 -20.74 2.26
C GLY A 14 -16.70 -21.46 1.05
N THR A 15 -17.06 -22.72 0.81
CA THR A 15 -16.57 -23.48 -0.35
C THR A 15 -17.07 -22.91 -1.68
N SER A 16 -18.33 -22.48 -1.73
CA SER A 16 -18.88 -21.86 -2.95
C SER A 16 -18.22 -20.51 -3.25
N PHE A 17 -17.92 -19.72 -2.22
CA PHE A 17 -17.21 -18.46 -2.37
C PHE A 17 -15.76 -18.69 -2.83
N ALA A 18 -15.06 -19.67 -2.25
CA ALA A 18 -13.69 -20.01 -2.66
C ALA A 18 -13.63 -20.49 -4.12
N LEU A 19 -14.56 -21.35 -4.54
CA LEU A 19 -14.66 -21.83 -5.93
C LEU A 19 -14.92 -20.68 -6.91
N LEU A 20 -15.82 -19.76 -6.56
CA LEU A 20 -16.11 -18.59 -7.41
C LEU A 20 -14.89 -17.68 -7.58
N ASN A 21 -14.11 -17.46 -6.50
CA ASN A 21 -12.86 -16.69 -6.61
C ASN A 21 -11.81 -17.44 -7.45
N TYR A 22 -11.72 -18.77 -7.32
CA TYR A 22 -10.80 -19.58 -8.13
C TYR A 22 -11.13 -19.51 -9.63
N GLU A 23 -12.41 -19.66 -10.00
CA GLU A 23 -12.85 -19.53 -11.40
C GLU A 23 -12.59 -18.14 -11.97
N ILE A 24 -12.75 -17.07 -11.18
CA ILE A 24 -12.41 -15.71 -11.59
C ILE A 24 -10.90 -15.58 -11.87
N PHE A 25 -10.05 -16.15 -10.99
CA PHE A 25 -8.60 -16.12 -11.17
C PHE A 25 -8.14 -16.89 -12.41
N GLU A 26 -8.69 -18.08 -12.65
CA GLU A 26 -8.37 -18.83 -13.88
C GLU A 26 -8.82 -18.07 -15.13
N LYS A 27 -10.02 -17.48 -15.12
CA LYS A 27 -10.57 -16.76 -16.27
C LYS A 27 -9.78 -15.49 -16.61
N LEU A 28 -9.19 -14.84 -15.60
CA LEU A 28 -8.31 -13.69 -15.77
C LEU A 28 -6.87 -14.06 -16.13
N SER A 29 -6.52 -15.36 -16.15
CA SER A 29 -5.16 -15.87 -16.43
C SER A 29 -4.06 -15.25 -15.55
N LEU A 30 -4.42 -14.76 -14.36
CA LEU A 30 -3.47 -14.11 -13.45
C LEU A 30 -2.78 -15.18 -12.60
N SER A 31 -1.46 -15.25 -12.69
CA SER A 31 -0.70 -16.00 -11.69
C SER A 31 -0.82 -15.28 -10.34
N ILE A 32 -0.92 -16.04 -9.24
CA ILE A 32 -1.03 -15.46 -7.89
C ILE A 32 0.17 -14.57 -7.57
N PHE A 33 1.35 -14.94 -8.06
CA PHE A 33 2.57 -14.17 -7.84
C PHE A 33 2.52 -12.83 -8.56
N ASP A 34 2.11 -12.81 -9.84
CA ASP A 34 1.98 -11.57 -10.60
C ASP A 34 0.90 -10.67 -10.03
N PHE A 35 -0.20 -11.26 -9.54
CA PHE A 35 -1.26 -10.49 -8.90
C PHE A 35 -0.75 -9.75 -7.64
N VAL A 36 -0.02 -10.48 -6.79
CA VAL A 36 0.51 -9.92 -5.54
C VAL A 36 1.54 -8.83 -5.84
N ILE A 37 2.47 -9.08 -6.74
CA ILE A 37 3.59 -8.18 -7.01
C ILE A 37 3.16 -6.96 -7.83
N ASN A 38 2.38 -7.13 -8.90
CA ASN A 38 2.02 -6.03 -9.80
C ASN A 38 0.88 -5.16 -9.26
N TYR A 39 -0.07 -5.74 -8.50
CA TYR A 39 -1.25 -5.01 -8.04
C TYR A 39 -1.25 -4.80 -6.53
N LEU A 40 -1.19 -5.89 -5.76
CA LEU A 40 -1.41 -5.82 -4.32
C LEU A 40 -0.29 -5.07 -3.59
N PHE A 41 0.95 -5.21 -4.07
CA PHE A 41 2.11 -4.59 -3.46
C PHE A 41 2.16 -3.06 -3.69
N PRO A 42 1.93 -2.49 -4.88
CA PRO A 42 1.76 -1.05 -5.05
C PRO A 42 0.54 -0.48 -4.32
N ILE A 43 -0.61 -1.18 -4.36
CA ILE A 43 -1.85 -0.71 -3.71
C ILE A 43 -1.68 -0.67 -2.19
N SER A 44 -1.03 -1.68 -1.60
CA SER A 44 -0.81 -1.72 -0.16
C SER A 44 0.10 -0.59 0.32
N LEU A 45 1.08 -0.15 -0.49
CA LEU A 45 1.89 1.02 -0.17
C LEU A 45 1.02 2.28 -0.04
N VAL A 46 0.16 2.54 -1.03
CA VAL A 46 -0.75 3.69 -0.99
C VAL A 46 -1.67 3.60 0.23
N SER A 47 -2.21 2.42 0.50
CA SER A 47 -3.08 2.20 1.66
C SER A 47 -2.35 2.46 2.99
N GLY A 48 -1.06 2.09 3.09
CA GLY A 48 -0.25 2.31 4.27
C GLY A 48 0.04 3.80 4.51
N VAL A 49 0.41 4.53 3.46
CA VAL A 49 0.63 5.98 3.57
C VAL A 49 -0.66 6.71 3.94
N PHE A 50 -1.79 6.31 3.34
CA PHE A 50 -3.11 6.84 3.68
C PHE A 50 -3.50 6.55 5.13
N ALA A 51 -3.30 5.32 5.61
CA ALA A 51 -3.56 4.97 7.00
C ALA A 51 -2.73 5.82 7.97
N SER A 52 -1.45 6.04 7.68
CA SER A 52 -0.57 6.92 8.49
C SER A 52 -1.10 8.35 8.55
N MET A 53 -1.54 8.90 7.41
CA MET A 53 -2.14 10.24 7.33
C MET A 53 -3.42 10.34 8.16
N MET A 54 -4.33 9.38 8.02
CA MET A 54 -5.61 9.38 8.73
C MET A 54 -5.44 9.27 10.24
N ILE A 55 -4.56 8.39 10.71
CA ILE A 55 -4.26 8.28 12.14
C ILE A 55 -3.66 9.58 12.67
N GLY A 56 -2.78 10.22 11.89
CA GLY A 56 -2.22 11.52 12.26
C GLY A 56 -3.26 12.63 12.34
N HIS A 57 -4.23 12.65 11.42
CA HIS A 57 -5.32 13.62 11.48
C HIS A 57 -6.23 13.39 12.70
N TRP A 58 -6.53 12.13 13.03
CA TRP A 58 -7.25 11.78 14.25
C TRP A 58 -6.48 12.15 15.53
N PHE A 59 -5.15 12.04 15.52
CA PHE A 59 -4.32 12.52 16.62
C PHE A 59 -4.41 14.04 16.82
N LEU A 60 -4.64 14.82 15.75
CA LEU A 60 -4.86 16.27 15.88
C LEU A 60 -6.19 16.60 16.57
N VAL A 61 -7.19 15.73 16.40
CA VAL A 61 -8.49 15.85 17.07
C VAL A 61 -8.42 15.36 18.52
N ASP A 62 -7.76 14.22 18.77
CA ASP A 62 -7.56 13.65 20.09
C ASP A 62 -6.08 13.28 20.34
N PRO A 63 -5.33 14.11 21.09
CA PRO A 63 -3.90 13.91 21.32
C PRO A 63 -3.59 12.80 22.35
N THR A 64 -4.59 12.09 22.88
CA THR A 64 -4.38 10.97 23.82
C THR A 64 -4.01 9.66 23.11
N ILE A 65 -4.17 9.59 21.78
CA ILE A 65 -3.86 8.41 20.95
C ILE A 65 -2.35 8.15 20.92
N SER A 66 -1.93 6.89 20.93
CA SER A 66 -0.50 6.53 20.90
C SER A 66 0.13 6.77 19.52
N LYS A 67 1.34 7.35 19.50
CA LYS A 67 2.12 7.61 18.26
C LYS A 67 2.78 6.34 17.68
N GLU A 68 2.74 5.22 18.39
CA GLU A 68 3.47 4.00 18.01
C GLU A 68 2.95 3.37 16.72
N GLY A 69 1.62 3.32 16.55
CA GLY A 69 0.99 2.80 15.33
C GLY A 69 1.43 3.60 14.10
N MET A 70 1.38 4.92 14.21
CA MET A 70 1.83 5.83 13.13
C MET A 70 3.29 5.61 12.76
N LYS A 71 4.18 5.48 13.76
CA LYS A 71 5.60 5.25 13.53
C LYS A 71 5.86 3.95 12.79
N LYS A 72 5.19 2.86 13.21
CA LYS A 72 5.33 1.55 12.56
C LYS A 72 4.86 1.63 11.11
N ILE A 73 3.69 2.22 10.85
CA ILE A 73 3.15 2.35 9.50
C ILE A 73 4.07 3.19 8.60
N ALA A 74 4.58 4.31 9.10
CA ALA A 74 5.51 5.18 8.35
C ALA A 74 6.84 4.48 8.01
N ILE A 75 7.38 3.64 8.91
CA ILE A 75 8.54 2.80 8.61
C ILE A 75 8.19 1.75 7.57
N THR A 76 7.07 1.03 7.74
CA THR A 76 6.68 -0.02 6.79
C THR A 76 6.46 0.53 5.39
N SER A 77 5.84 1.70 5.25
CA SER A 77 5.64 2.34 3.94
C SER A 77 6.98 2.79 3.32
N THR A 78 7.94 3.23 4.15
CA THR A 78 9.29 3.57 3.70
C THR A 78 10.01 2.35 3.12
N ILE A 79 10.01 1.24 3.87
CA ILE A 79 10.63 -0.02 3.46
C ILE A 79 9.96 -0.54 2.19
N GLN A 80 8.63 -0.52 2.14
CA GLN A 80 7.88 -0.99 0.99
C GLN A 80 8.19 -0.18 -0.27
N SER A 81 8.27 1.15 -0.16
CA SER A 81 8.63 2.01 -1.27
C SER A 81 10.07 1.77 -1.74
N LEU A 82 11.00 1.53 -0.80
CA LEU A 82 12.39 1.17 -1.11
C LEU A 82 12.52 -0.19 -1.77
N ILE A 83 11.62 -1.14 -1.52
CA ILE A 83 11.58 -2.45 -2.19
C ILE A 83 10.97 -2.34 -3.59
N LEU A 84 9.96 -1.48 -3.78
CA LEU A 84 9.34 -1.24 -5.08
C LEU A 84 10.31 -0.59 -6.08
N THR A 85 11.18 0.31 -5.63
CA THR A 85 12.16 0.98 -6.51
C THR A 85 13.06 -0.01 -7.29
N PRO A 86 13.79 -0.95 -6.67
CA PRO A 86 14.60 -1.92 -7.40
C PRO A 86 13.74 -2.91 -8.20
N LEU A 87 12.53 -3.26 -7.74
CA LEU A 87 11.63 -4.13 -8.49
C LEU A 87 11.24 -3.53 -9.85
N VAL A 88 10.97 -2.22 -9.87
CA VAL A 88 10.69 -1.47 -11.11
C VAL A 88 11.98 -1.26 -11.93
N PHE A 89 13.12 -1.04 -11.26
CA PHE A 89 14.40 -0.81 -11.96
C PHE A 89 14.91 -2.05 -12.71
N PHE A 90 14.77 -3.24 -12.11
CA PHE A 90 15.14 -4.52 -12.72
C PHE A 90 14.05 -5.12 -13.61
N GLU A 91 12.96 -4.39 -13.89
CA GLU A 91 11.88 -4.83 -14.78
C GLU A 91 11.19 -6.13 -14.32
N PHE A 92 11.18 -6.39 -13.00
CA PHE A 92 10.28 -7.41 -12.43
C PHE A 92 8.82 -6.95 -12.45
N ILE A 93 8.61 -5.64 -12.51
CA ILE A 93 7.31 -4.98 -12.58
C ILE A 93 7.38 -3.94 -13.72
N GLY A 94 6.43 -3.99 -14.66
CA GLY A 94 6.35 -3.02 -15.76
C GLY A 94 7.38 -3.23 -16.88
N GLN A 95 7.44 -4.43 -17.45
CA GLN A 95 8.40 -4.82 -18.50
C GLN A 95 8.30 -4.01 -19.79
N ASP A 96 7.11 -3.51 -20.13
CA ASP A 96 6.85 -2.83 -21.42
C ASP A 96 6.78 -1.29 -21.29
N ILE A 97 7.18 -0.73 -20.15
CA ILE A 97 7.10 0.71 -19.90
C ILE A 97 8.25 1.44 -20.61
N GLU A 98 7.95 2.49 -21.38
CA GLU A 98 8.98 3.33 -22.00
C GLU A 98 9.95 3.90 -20.95
N ASN A 99 11.23 4.00 -21.32
CA ASN A 99 12.30 4.35 -20.39
C ASN A 99 12.11 5.72 -19.71
N ILE A 100 11.45 6.67 -20.39
CA ILE A 100 11.14 7.99 -19.83
C ILE A 100 10.15 7.89 -18.66
N PHE A 101 9.05 7.14 -18.83
CA PHE A 101 8.02 6.96 -17.80
C PHE A 101 8.54 6.09 -16.65
N LYS A 102 9.34 5.06 -16.96
CA LYS A 102 10.01 4.23 -15.96
C LYS A 102 10.87 5.08 -15.01
N ASN A 103 11.69 5.98 -15.54
CA ASN A 103 12.52 6.88 -14.73
C ASN A 103 11.69 7.81 -13.84
N VAL A 104 10.56 8.33 -14.35
CA VAL A 104 9.64 9.14 -13.55
C VAL A 104 9.06 8.32 -12.40
N ILE A 105 8.55 7.11 -12.67
CA ILE A 105 7.98 6.22 -11.65
C ILE A 105 9.03 5.89 -10.57
N LEU A 106 10.28 5.62 -10.96
CA LEU A 106 11.38 5.37 -10.03
C LEU A 106 11.65 6.55 -9.11
N ILE A 107 11.70 7.77 -9.64
CA ILE A 107 11.89 8.99 -8.85
C ILE A 107 10.72 9.21 -7.89
N LEU A 108 9.49 8.91 -8.32
CA LEU A 108 8.30 9.03 -7.46
C LEU A 108 8.33 8.00 -6.31
N PHE A 109 8.67 6.73 -6.56
CA PHE A 109 8.84 5.75 -5.48
C PHE A 109 9.99 6.11 -4.52
N LEU A 110 11.10 6.62 -5.05
CA LEU A 110 12.19 7.09 -4.20
C LEU A 110 11.79 8.31 -3.35
N SER A 111 11.09 9.26 -3.95
CA SER A 111 10.57 10.44 -3.24
C SER A 111 9.55 10.05 -2.17
N THR A 112 8.69 9.08 -2.46
CA THR A 112 7.74 8.52 -1.49
C THR A 112 8.46 7.94 -0.28
N ALA A 113 9.52 7.14 -0.49
CA ALA A 113 10.37 6.59 0.58
C ALA A 113 10.98 7.69 1.45
N ILE A 114 11.57 8.72 0.84
CA ILE A 114 12.20 9.83 1.56
C ILE A 114 11.17 10.58 2.40
N LEU A 115 10.00 10.87 1.84
CA LEU A 115 8.93 11.58 2.53
C LEU A 115 8.31 10.77 3.67
N SER A 116 8.07 9.47 3.48
CA SER A 116 7.55 8.61 4.55
C SER A 116 8.58 8.46 5.68
N PHE A 117 9.87 8.40 5.35
CA PHE A 117 10.93 8.39 6.35
C PHE A 117 11.02 9.72 7.12
N ALA A 118 10.89 10.84 6.42
CA ALA A 118 10.83 12.16 7.05
C ALA A 118 9.61 12.27 8.00
N SER A 119 8.47 11.72 7.60
CA SER A 119 7.27 11.63 8.46
C SER A 119 7.54 10.80 9.72
N TYR A 120 8.18 9.63 9.59
CA TYR A 120 8.62 8.83 10.74
C TYR A 120 9.53 9.61 11.69
N LYS A 121 10.54 10.30 11.14
CA LYS A 121 11.48 11.09 11.93
C LYS A 121 10.77 12.23 12.68
N SER A 122 9.80 12.86 12.03
CA SER A 122 8.99 13.94 12.62
C SER A 122 8.14 13.48 13.81
N LEU A 123 7.62 12.24 13.78
CA LEU A 123 6.91 11.62 14.90
C LEU A 123 7.81 11.34 16.12
N GLY A 124 9.13 11.43 15.96
CA GLY A 124 10.10 11.37 17.05
C GLY A 124 9.99 12.54 18.03
N GLU A 125 9.44 13.67 17.59
CA GLU A 125 9.31 14.87 18.41
C GLU A 125 8.20 14.72 19.47
N LYS A 126 8.49 15.19 20.69
CA LYS A 126 7.52 15.15 21.81
C LYS A 126 6.31 16.04 21.54
N SER A 127 6.51 17.12 20.82
CA SER A 127 5.54 18.18 20.57
C SER A 127 4.40 17.76 19.62
N TYR A 128 3.22 18.35 19.82
CA TYR A 128 2.06 18.27 18.91
C TYR A 128 2.43 18.69 17.46
N THR A 129 3.34 19.65 17.34
CA THR A 129 3.86 20.15 16.06
C THR A 129 4.54 19.08 15.20
N GLY A 130 5.16 18.08 15.82
CA GLY A 130 5.76 16.95 15.09
C GLY A 130 4.71 16.08 14.40
N VAL A 131 3.54 15.90 15.02
CA VAL A 131 2.45 15.15 14.38
C VAL A 131 1.81 15.95 13.25
N MET A 132 1.65 17.26 13.43
CA MET A 132 1.18 18.15 12.37
C MET A 132 2.12 18.12 11.15
N ALA A 133 3.43 18.21 11.35
CA ALA A 133 4.42 18.09 10.26
C ALA A 133 4.39 16.70 9.61
N SER A 134 4.29 15.62 10.41
CA SER A 134 4.17 14.25 9.92
C SER A 134 2.95 14.06 9.02
N THR A 135 1.80 14.66 9.35
CA THR A 135 0.58 14.58 8.52
C THR A 135 0.72 15.29 7.17
N GLY A 136 1.38 16.45 7.12
CA GLY A 136 1.65 17.14 5.86
C GLY A 136 2.62 16.35 4.96
N LEU A 137 3.65 15.76 5.55
CA LEU A 137 4.62 14.93 4.83
C LEU A 137 4.00 13.63 4.30
N SER A 138 3.11 12.98 5.09
CA SER A 138 2.42 11.78 4.63
C SER A 138 1.39 12.10 3.54
N TYR A 139 0.76 13.27 3.55
CA TYR A 139 -0.09 13.72 2.45
C TYR A 139 0.70 13.90 1.14
N LEU A 140 1.88 14.52 1.20
CA LEU A 140 2.72 14.65 0.00
C LEU A 140 3.21 13.27 -0.49
N SER A 141 3.62 12.41 0.44
CA SER A 141 3.97 11.01 0.15
C SER A 141 2.80 10.24 -0.50
N LEU A 142 1.56 10.52 -0.10
CA LEU A 142 0.36 9.91 -0.67
C LEU A 142 0.15 10.30 -2.13
N ILE A 143 0.29 11.59 -2.47
CA ILE A 143 0.11 12.04 -3.86
C ILE A 143 1.19 11.43 -4.76
N VAL A 144 2.43 11.43 -4.30
CA VAL A 144 3.57 10.89 -5.05
C VAL A 144 3.43 9.37 -5.24
N SER A 145 3.01 8.65 -4.20
CA SER A 145 2.76 7.21 -4.30
C SER A 145 1.58 6.85 -5.19
N LEU A 146 0.49 7.62 -5.15
CA LEU A 146 -0.62 7.47 -6.11
C LEU A 146 -0.15 7.69 -7.55
N GLY A 147 0.69 8.70 -7.78
CA GLY A 147 1.28 8.94 -9.10
C GLY A 147 2.17 7.79 -9.56
N ALA A 148 3.01 7.24 -8.69
CA ALA A 148 3.89 6.12 -9.00
C ALA A 148 3.10 4.83 -9.26
N SER A 149 2.23 4.42 -8.33
CA SER A 149 1.42 3.21 -8.45
C SER A 149 0.38 3.31 -9.57
N GLY A 150 -0.24 4.47 -9.75
CA GLY A 150 -1.19 4.71 -10.84
C GLY A 150 -0.50 4.71 -12.21
N GLY A 151 0.68 5.34 -12.32
CA GLY A 151 1.48 5.30 -13.54
C GLY A 151 1.94 3.88 -13.88
N LEU A 152 2.35 3.11 -12.87
CA LEU A 152 2.71 1.71 -13.03
C LEU A 152 1.52 0.89 -13.55
N LEU A 153 0.36 0.97 -12.89
CA LEU A 153 -0.84 0.19 -13.25
C LEU A 153 -1.46 0.55 -14.59
N LEU A 154 -1.26 1.78 -15.08
CA LEU A 154 -1.78 2.23 -16.37
C LEU A 154 -0.88 1.83 -17.55
N LEU A 155 0.43 1.71 -17.29
CA LEU A 155 1.45 1.47 -18.32
C LEU A 155 1.97 0.03 -18.33
N SER A 156 1.67 -0.76 -17.29
CA SER A 156 1.90 -2.22 -17.22
C SER A 156 0.78 -3.01 -17.85
#